data_AF-A0A3D6DM55-F1
#
_entry.id   AF-A0A3D6DM55-F1
#
_cell.length_a   1.000
_cell.length_b   1.000
_cell.length_c   1.000
_cell.angle_alpha   90.00
_cell.angle_beta   90.00
_cell.angle_gamma   90.00
#
_symmetry.space_group_name_H-M   'P 1'
#
loop_
_entity.id
_entity.type
_entity.pdbx_description
1 polymer ?
#
loop_
_entity_poly.entity_id
_entity_poly.type
_entity_poly.pdbx_seq_one_letter_code
_entity_poly.pdbx_strand_id
1 'polypeptide(L)'
;ERIYFSRGSDAEIYDERKKLGALVFPQILQAINYDLKNTVFSYIPNTAEVSFFGMVHKAQDYLNNYAEEKILELGSDISKEKLRTLLSLRPRIEKVAIKDAKLRTFITDDSSRDELVKHVYDITYGSLKEKDSLVIIDDSIVRGTTLQKSILKMLDRLGPKKIVVVSSAPQIRYPDCYGIDMARLEEFIAFKAAMALHREQETYNDVINNIYQKCVASFDSQEETPPNHVKEIYAPFTDDVISKKIGQILKSEGIIAEVEVLFQKIEDLHKACPKNLGDWYFSGDYPTPGGHRVVNRAFMNFYEGKSVRAY
;
A
#
# COMPACT_ATOMS: atom_id res chain seq x y z
N GLU A 1 -9.37 3.90 -11.42
CA GLU A 1 -10.59 4.64 -11.06
C GLU A 1 -10.93 4.71 -9.57
N ARG A 2 -11.66 3.74 -8.99
CA ARG A 2 -12.34 3.90 -7.69
C ARG A 2 -11.42 4.19 -6.51
N ILE A 3 -10.21 3.61 -6.50
CA ILE A 3 -9.22 3.76 -5.42
C ILE A 3 -8.79 5.22 -5.23
N TYR A 4 -8.34 5.90 -6.31
CA TYR A 4 -7.78 7.25 -6.17
C TYR A 4 -8.00 8.19 -7.38
N PHE A 5 -8.26 7.65 -8.58
CA PHE A 5 -8.25 8.45 -9.82
C PHE A 5 -9.54 9.26 -10.02
N SER A 6 -10.69 8.66 -9.71
CA SER A 6 -11.99 9.33 -9.83
C SER A 6 -12.20 10.34 -8.69
N ARG A 7 -13.09 11.32 -8.89
CA ARG A 7 -13.40 12.33 -7.85
C ARG A 7 -14.07 11.66 -6.66
N GLY A 8 -13.54 11.89 -5.46
CA GLY A 8 -14.08 11.34 -4.21
C GLY A 8 -15.37 11.99 -3.71
N SER A 9 -15.91 12.99 -4.42
CA SER A 9 -17.18 13.64 -4.09
C SER A 9 -18.41 12.87 -4.58
N ASP A 10 -18.21 11.86 -5.42
CA ASP A 10 -19.27 10.93 -5.80
C ASP A 10 -19.60 10.00 -4.62
N ALA A 11 -20.90 9.83 -4.33
CA ALA A 11 -21.36 9.10 -3.16
C ALA A 11 -20.97 7.62 -3.19
N GLU A 12 -21.02 6.98 -4.35
CA GLU A 12 -20.64 5.57 -4.49
C GLU A 12 -19.14 5.41 -4.26
N ILE A 13 -18.31 6.25 -4.91
CA ILE A 13 -16.85 6.23 -4.73
C ILE A 13 -16.47 6.51 -3.27
N TYR A 14 -17.16 7.44 -2.62
CA TYR A 14 -16.91 7.78 -1.23
C TYR A 14 -17.12 6.59 -0.29
N ASP A 15 -18.24 5.88 -0.44
CA ASP A 15 -18.54 4.69 0.36
C ASP A 15 -17.63 3.50 0.02
N GLU A 16 -17.28 3.32 -1.26
CA GLU A 16 -16.29 2.32 -1.70
C GLU A 16 -14.94 2.57 -1.01
N ARG A 17 -14.44 3.81 -0.98
CA ARG A 17 -13.18 4.18 -0.33
C ARG A 17 -13.22 4.01 1.19
N LYS A 18 -14.32 4.38 1.84
CA LYS A 18 -14.50 4.07 3.27
C LYS A 18 -14.44 2.57 3.52
N LYS A 19 -15.08 1.77 2.66
CA LYS A 19 -15.07 0.32 2.79
C LYS A 19 -13.67 -0.27 2.59
N LEU A 20 -12.87 0.26 1.66
CA LEU A 20 -11.45 -0.12 1.50
C LEU A 20 -10.66 0.07 2.81
N GLY A 21 -10.82 1.22 3.46
CA GLY A 21 -10.14 1.48 4.74
C GLY A 21 -10.65 0.60 5.89
N ALA A 22 -11.94 0.31 5.94
CA ALA A 22 -12.51 -0.57 6.96
C ALA A 22 -12.02 -2.02 6.81
N LEU A 23 -11.89 -2.52 5.57
CA LEU A 23 -11.53 -3.91 5.30
C LEU A 23 -10.06 -4.23 5.59
N VAL A 24 -9.16 -3.25 5.53
CA VAL A 24 -7.74 -3.48 5.88
C VAL A 24 -7.50 -3.52 7.39
N PHE A 25 -8.44 -3.01 8.21
CA PHE A 25 -8.28 -2.90 9.66
C PHE A 25 -7.91 -4.21 10.40
N PRO A 26 -8.46 -5.39 10.07
CA PRO A 26 -8.03 -6.64 10.72
C PRO A 26 -6.54 -6.94 10.56
N GLN A 27 -5.94 -6.61 9.40
CA GLN A 27 -4.50 -6.78 9.17
C GLN A 27 -3.70 -5.80 10.04
N ILE A 28 -4.21 -4.57 10.20
CA ILE A 28 -3.62 -3.55 11.06
C ILE A 28 -3.58 -4.00 12.52
N LEU A 29 -4.69 -4.57 13.03
CA LEU A 29 -4.75 -5.08 14.40
C LEU A 29 -3.65 -6.11 14.68
N GLN A 30 -3.40 -7.02 13.72
CA GLN A 30 -2.33 -8.01 13.84
C GLN A 30 -0.95 -7.35 13.84
N ALA A 31 -0.70 -6.41 12.92
CA ALA A 31 0.59 -5.72 12.80
C ALA A 31 0.97 -4.89 14.05
N ILE A 32 -0.02 -4.33 14.75
CA ILE A 32 0.18 -3.59 16.02
C ILE A 32 0.06 -4.48 17.26
N ASN A 33 -0.05 -5.81 17.10
CA ASN A 33 -0.26 -6.77 18.20
C ASN A 33 -1.45 -6.39 19.09
N TYR A 34 -2.53 -5.90 18.49
CA TYR A 34 -3.75 -5.43 19.17
C TYR A 34 -3.54 -4.28 20.18
N ASP A 35 -2.38 -3.60 20.19
CA ASP A 35 -2.09 -2.47 21.08
C ASP A 35 -2.68 -1.14 20.56
N LEU A 36 -4.00 -1.00 20.61
CA LEU A 36 -4.70 0.23 20.23
C LEU A 36 -4.39 1.41 21.17
N LYS A 37 -3.96 1.14 22.40
CA LYS A 37 -3.68 2.17 23.42
C LYS A 37 -2.43 2.99 23.05
N ASN A 38 -1.39 2.31 22.57
CA ASN A 38 -0.15 2.94 22.11
C ASN A 38 -0.09 3.00 20.59
N THR A 39 -1.23 3.05 19.90
CA THR A 39 -1.27 3.24 18.45
C THR A 39 -1.91 4.58 18.13
N VAL A 40 -1.28 5.32 17.23
CA VAL A 40 -1.83 6.55 16.64
C VAL A 40 -2.14 6.28 15.18
N PHE A 41 -3.38 6.58 14.79
CA PHE A 41 -3.86 6.45 13.42
C PHE A 41 -3.75 7.80 12.70
N SER A 42 -3.19 7.77 11.49
CA SER A 42 -3.09 8.91 10.60
C SER A 42 -3.20 8.50 9.13
N TYR A 43 -3.07 9.46 8.23
CA TYR A 43 -3.10 9.25 6.78
C TYR A 43 -2.11 10.16 6.05
N ILE A 44 -1.75 9.78 4.83
CA ILE A 44 -0.98 10.61 3.90
C ILE A 44 -1.95 11.48 3.09
N PRO A 45 -1.88 12.82 3.20
CA PRO A 45 -2.79 13.67 2.44
C PRO A 45 -2.53 13.58 0.91
N ASN A 46 -3.56 13.65 0.07
CA ASN A 46 -4.94 14.06 0.38
C ASN A 46 -5.96 12.93 0.19
N THR A 47 -5.80 12.08 -0.82
CA THR A 47 -6.85 11.17 -1.29
C THR A 47 -7.16 10.03 -0.33
N ALA A 48 -6.17 9.62 0.48
CA ALA A 48 -6.31 8.58 1.49
C ALA A 48 -7.25 8.95 2.67
N GLU A 49 -7.70 10.20 2.78
CA GLU A 49 -8.57 10.67 3.87
C GLU A 49 -9.88 9.88 3.97
N VAL A 50 -10.50 9.54 2.85
CA VAL A 50 -11.79 8.83 2.87
C VAL A 50 -11.62 7.38 3.35
N SER A 51 -10.56 6.70 2.90
CA SER A 51 -10.19 5.38 3.44
C SER A 51 -9.79 5.48 4.91
N PHE A 52 -9.11 6.54 5.31
CA PHE A 52 -8.78 6.78 6.72
C PHE A 52 -10.02 6.84 7.62
N PHE A 53 -11.07 7.56 7.20
CA PHE A 53 -12.34 7.57 7.96
C PHE A 53 -12.95 6.17 8.09
N GLY A 54 -12.92 5.39 7.02
CA GLY A 54 -13.38 3.99 7.06
C GLY A 54 -12.61 3.13 8.06
N MET A 55 -11.28 3.24 8.05
CA MET A 55 -10.40 2.54 8.98
C MET A 55 -10.67 2.96 10.43
N VAL A 56 -10.82 4.26 10.69
CA VAL A 56 -11.10 4.82 12.01
C VAL A 56 -12.44 4.36 12.55
N HIS A 57 -13.50 4.40 11.75
CA HIS A 57 -14.81 3.89 12.17
C HIS A 57 -14.71 2.42 12.55
N LYS A 58 -13.97 1.62 11.77
CA LYS A 58 -13.76 0.21 12.11
C LYS A 58 -12.98 0.01 13.40
N ALA A 59 -12.02 0.89 13.70
CA ALA A 59 -11.31 0.91 14.98
C ALA A 59 -12.22 1.28 16.16
N GLN A 60 -13.14 2.22 15.96
CA GLN A 60 -14.15 2.59 16.96
C GLN A 60 -15.10 1.41 17.22
N ASP A 61 -15.63 0.79 16.17
CA ASP A 61 -16.50 -0.39 16.30
C ASP A 61 -15.81 -1.50 17.09
N TYR A 62 -14.53 -1.77 16.81
CA TYR A 62 -13.76 -2.77 17.54
C TYR A 62 -13.65 -2.44 19.04
N LEU A 63 -13.35 -1.18 19.39
CA LEU A 63 -13.26 -0.75 20.79
C LEU A 63 -14.62 -0.76 21.49
N ASN A 64 -15.70 -0.42 20.78
CA ASN A 64 -17.06 -0.48 21.30
C ASN A 64 -17.47 -1.92 21.63
N ASN A 65 -17.22 -2.86 20.71
CA ASN A 65 -17.49 -4.27 20.94
C ASN A 65 -16.67 -4.81 22.12
N TYR A 66 -15.38 -4.46 22.21
CA TYR A 66 -14.55 -4.82 23.35
C TYR A 66 -15.09 -4.24 24.68
N ALA A 67 -15.53 -2.99 24.68
CA ALA A 67 -16.11 -2.36 25.86
C ALA A 67 -17.42 -3.05 26.26
N GLU A 68 -18.29 -3.36 25.29
CA GLU A 68 -19.55 -4.08 25.51
C GLU A 68 -19.30 -5.46 26.12
N GLU A 69 -18.42 -6.28 25.53
CA GLU A 69 -18.04 -7.58 26.06
C GLU A 69 -17.55 -7.49 27.51
N LYS A 70 -16.69 -6.52 27.82
CA LYS A 70 -16.16 -6.32 29.17
C LYS A 70 -17.21 -5.82 30.16
N ILE A 71 -18.16 -5.00 29.72
CA ILE A 71 -19.28 -4.56 30.56
C ILE A 71 -20.18 -5.76 30.90
N LEU A 72 -20.50 -6.59 29.90
CA LEU A 72 -21.32 -7.79 30.09
C LEU A 72 -20.65 -8.83 30.99
N GLU A 73 -19.34 -9.07 30.83
CA GLU A 73 -18.56 -9.97 31.68
C GLU A 73 -18.56 -9.55 33.15
N LEU A 74 -18.53 -8.24 33.43
CA LEU A 74 -18.50 -7.72 34.80
C LEU A 74 -19.87 -7.65 35.44
N GLY A 75 -20.95 -7.62 34.64
CA GLY A 75 -22.32 -7.61 35.12
C GLY A 75 -22.57 -6.54 36.18
N SER A 76 -23.20 -6.94 37.29
CA SER A 76 -23.51 -6.06 38.42
C SER A 76 -22.29 -5.60 39.22
N ASP A 77 -21.14 -6.24 39.07
CA ASP A 77 -19.93 -5.97 39.87
C ASP A 77 -19.11 -4.81 39.28
N ILE A 78 -19.54 -4.22 38.18
CA ILE A 78 -18.83 -3.11 37.55
C ILE A 78 -18.93 -1.82 38.38
N SER A 79 -17.78 -1.29 38.80
CA SER A 79 -17.73 0.02 39.44
C SER A 79 -18.01 1.14 38.43
N LYS A 80 -18.55 2.26 38.91
CA LYS A 80 -18.78 3.47 38.10
C LYS A 80 -17.51 3.97 37.41
N GLU A 81 -16.36 3.83 38.06
CA GLU A 81 -15.05 4.23 37.52
C GLU A 81 -14.62 3.32 36.37
N LYS A 82 -14.81 2.01 36.52
CA LYS A 82 -14.47 1.03 35.48
C LYS A 82 -15.39 1.17 34.27
N LEU A 83 -16.69 1.38 34.50
CA LEU A 83 -17.66 1.67 33.44
C LEU A 83 -17.26 2.94 32.66
N ARG A 84 -16.95 4.04 33.36
CA ARG A 84 -16.48 5.28 32.71
C ARG A 84 -15.21 5.06 31.90
N THR A 85 -14.29 4.23 32.40
CA THR A 85 -13.05 3.91 31.68
C THR A 85 -13.35 3.18 30.37
N LEU A 86 -14.20 2.16 30.40
CA LEU A 86 -14.58 1.39 29.20
C LEU A 86 -15.31 2.26 28.17
N LEU A 87 -16.25 3.10 28.61
CA LEU A 87 -16.99 4.02 27.73
C LEU A 87 -16.11 5.15 27.16
N SER A 88 -14.94 5.41 27.74
CA SER A 88 -14.01 6.45 27.27
C SER A 88 -13.03 5.96 26.21
N LEU A 89 -12.99 4.65 25.94
CA LEU A 89 -12.07 4.07 24.97
C LEU A 89 -12.34 4.66 23.58
N ARG A 90 -11.27 5.18 22.96
CA ARG A 90 -11.32 5.75 21.63
C ARG A 90 -9.97 5.56 20.93
N PRO A 91 -9.96 5.35 19.60
CA PRO A 91 -8.71 5.32 18.87
C PRO A 91 -8.04 6.70 18.95
N ARG A 92 -6.72 6.72 19.09
CA ARG A 92 -5.96 7.97 19.02
C ARG A 92 -5.74 8.32 17.56
N ILE A 93 -6.24 9.47 17.16
CA ILE A 93 -6.24 9.95 15.78
C ILE A 93 -5.52 11.28 15.77
N GLU A 94 -4.51 11.40 14.91
CA GLU A 94 -3.75 12.64 14.77
C GLU A 94 -3.52 12.94 13.29
N LYS A 95 -3.44 14.23 12.95
CA LYS A 95 -2.98 14.65 11.62
C LYS A 95 -1.46 14.73 11.65
N VAL A 96 -0.80 13.60 11.46
CA VAL A 96 0.65 13.48 11.60
C VAL A 96 1.36 14.06 10.38
N ALA A 97 1.02 13.60 9.18
CA ALA A 97 1.59 14.11 7.95
C ALA A 97 0.78 15.32 7.44
N ILE A 98 1.48 16.40 7.11
CA ILE A 98 0.93 17.61 6.50
C ILE A 98 1.54 17.75 5.11
N LYS A 99 0.72 18.15 4.14
CA LYS A 99 1.15 18.45 2.78
C LYS A 99 0.82 19.90 2.45
N ASP A 100 1.82 20.70 2.10
CA ASP A 100 1.58 22.04 1.59
C ASP A 100 1.17 21.98 0.11
N ALA A 101 -0.13 22.19 -0.15
CA ALA A 101 -0.70 22.15 -1.49
C ALA A 101 -0.28 23.33 -2.38
N LYS A 102 0.33 24.38 -1.84
CA LYS A 102 0.73 25.59 -2.58
C LYS A 102 2.15 25.49 -3.16
N LEU A 103 2.99 24.62 -2.61
CA LEU A 103 4.34 24.37 -3.12
C LEU A 103 4.27 23.46 -4.36
N ARG A 104 4.20 24.08 -5.55
CA ARG A 104 4.49 23.38 -6.82
C ARG A 104 6.00 23.38 -7.03
N THR A 105 6.56 22.22 -7.36
CA THR A 105 7.96 22.14 -7.77
C THR A 105 8.10 22.81 -9.13
N PHE A 106 8.88 23.90 -9.20
CA PHE A 106 9.25 24.52 -10.48
C PHE A 106 10.12 23.53 -11.30
N ILE A 107 10.18 23.70 -12.62
CA ILE A 107 10.97 22.83 -13.50
C ILE A 107 12.43 22.88 -13.05
N THR A 108 12.95 21.77 -12.56
CA THR A 108 14.34 21.59 -12.12
C THR A 108 14.85 20.21 -12.54
N ASP A 109 16.17 20.04 -12.60
CA ASP A 109 16.83 18.75 -12.82
C ASP A 109 16.33 17.68 -11.83
N ASP A 110 16.33 16.41 -12.23
CA ASP A 110 15.79 15.27 -11.45
C ASP A 110 16.45 15.15 -10.07
N SER A 111 17.72 15.56 -9.95
CA SER A 111 18.47 15.60 -8.70
C SER A 111 17.94 16.65 -7.71
N SER A 112 17.53 17.82 -8.20
CA SER A 112 16.98 18.93 -7.39
C SER A 112 15.50 18.71 -7.05
N ARG A 113 14.78 17.91 -7.84
CA ARG A 113 13.36 17.60 -7.62
C ARG A 113 13.14 16.77 -6.36
N ASP A 114 14.04 15.83 -6.07
CA ASP A 114 14.01 15.01 -4.84
C ASP A 114 14.18 15.87 -3.58
N GLU A 115 14.97 16.94 -3.62
CA GLU A 115 15.09 17.89 -2.50
C GLU A 115 13.84 18.74 -2.32
N LEU A 116 13.26 19.23 -3.42
CA LEU A 116 12.03 20.03 -3.37
C LEU A 116 10.82 19.23 -2.83
N VAL A 117 10.71 17.93 -3.16
CA VAL A 117 9.63 17.06 -2.63
C VAL A 117 9.73 16.89 -1.11
N LYS A 118 10.93 16.94 -0.51
CA LYS A 118 11.09 16.90 0.96
C LYS A 118 10.47 18.11 1.65
N HIS A 119 10.37 19.26 0.97
CA HIS A 119 9.80 20.49 1.53
C HIS A 119 8.28 20.60 1.37
N VAL A 120 7.66 19.70 0.60
CA VAL A 120 6.19 19.69 0.43
C VAL A 120 5.49 19.04 1.62
N TYR A 121 6.20 18.20 2.38
CA TYR A 121 5.64 17.48 3.52
C TYR A 121 6.25 17.94 4.85
N ASP A 122 5.40 18.05 5.86
CA ASP A 122 5.77 18.40 7.23
C ASP A 122 5.08 17.47 8.24
N ILE A 123 5.46 17.54 9.51
CA ILE A 123 4.90 16.76 10.62
C ILE A 123 4.33 17.60 11.74
N THR A 124 3.29 17.08 12.37
CA THR A 124 2.80 17.60 13.64
C THR A 124 3.67 17.09 14.79
N TYR A 125 4.60 17.92 15.25
CA TYR A 125 5.45 17.61 16.41
C TYR A 125 4.63 17.36 17.69
N GLY A 126 5.07 16.38 18.49
CA GLY A 126 4.37 15.99 19.72
C GLY A 126 3.12 15.14 19.52
N SER A 127 2.77 14.78 18.27
CA SER A 127 1.64 13.88 17.97
C SER A 127 1.88 12.43 18.41
N LEU A 128 3.15 12.03 18.56
CA LEU A 128 3.56 10.68 18.96
C LEU A 128 4.43 10.72 20.23
N LYS A 129 4.43 9.61 20.95
CA LYS A 129 5.36 9.29 22.05
C LYS A 129 6.29 8.16 21.60
N GLU A 130 7.45 8.03 22.23
CA GLU A 130 8.47 7.05 21.81
C GLU A 130 7.97 5.59 21.77
N LYS A 131 7.06 5.24 22.67
CA LYS A 131 6.47 3.90 22.74
C LYS A 131 5.35 3.66 21.71
N ASP A 132 4.90 4.70 21.02
CA ASP A 132 3.75 4.60 20.13
C ASP A 132 4.12 3.93 18.82
N SER A 133 3.16 3.19 18.26
CA SER A 133 3.15 2.75 16.87
C SER A 133 2.33 3.74 16.04
N LEU A 134 2.87 4.18 14.91
CA LEU A 134 2.14 5.00 13.94
C LEU A 134 1.55 4.09 12.87
N VAL A 135 0.24 4.07 12.72
CA VAL A 135 -0.44 3.50 11.55
C VAL A 135 -0.79 4.63 10.61
N ILE A 136 -0.23 4.62 9.40
CA ILE A 136 -0.46 5.65 8.40
C ILE A 136 -0.96 5.05 7.09
N ILE A 137 -2.17 5.45 6.67
CA ILE A 137 -2.79 4.94 5.44
C ILE A 137 -2.49 5.86 4.24
N ASP A 138 -2.19 5.24 3.11
CA ASP A 138 -2.05 5.86 1.79
C ASP A 138 -3.01 5.17 0.80
N ASP A 139 -3.33 5.84 -0.31
CA ASP A 139 -4.21 5.27 -1.31
C ASP A 139 -3.56 4.07 -2.02
N SER A 140 -2.31 4.22 -2.48
CA SER A 140 -1.55 3.14 -3.12
C SER A 140 -0.04 3.35 -3.03
N ILE A 141 0.73 2.26 -3.14
CA ILE A 141 2.20 2.31 -3.22
C ILE A 141 2.64 1.78 -4.59
N VAL A 142 3.06 2.69 -5.48
CA VAL A 142 3.55 2.34 -6.83
C VAL A 142 5.06 2.13 -6.82
N ARG A 143 5.83 3.22 -6.81
CA ARG A 143 7.31 3.19 -6.89
C ARG A 143 8.00 3.14 -5.53
N GLY A 144 7.28 3.56 -4.48
CA GLY A 144 7.79 3.65 -3.11
C GLY A 144 8.81 4.78 -2.86
N THR A 145 9.26 5.51 -3.88
CA THR A 145 10.34 6.51 -3.74
C THR A 145 9.96 7.67 -2.82
N THR A 146 8.76 8.22 -2.93
CA THR A 146 8.28 9.31 -2.05
C THR A 146 8.19 8.86 -0.59
N LEU A 147 7.71 7.63 -0.36
CA LEU A 147 7.68 7.02 0.97
C LEU A 147 9.08 6.84 1.54
N GLN A 148 9.98 6.22 0.78
CA GLN A 148 11.34 5.89 1.17
C GLN A 148 12.20 7.14 1.41
N LYS A 149 12.19 8.11 0.49
CA LYS A 149 13.12 9.26 0.51
C LYS A 149 12.65 10.40 1.40
N SER A 150 11.33 10.55 1.59
CA SER A 150 10.77 11.74 2.24
C SER A 150 9.89 11.39 3.43
N ILE A 151 8.80 10.66 3.23
CA ILE A 151 7.76 10.49 4.25
C ILE A 151 8.27 9.70 5.45
N LEU A 152 8.84 8.50 5.24
CA LEU A 152 9.29 7.66 6.35
C LEU A 152 10.37 8.32 7.20
N LYS A 153 11.34 8.99 6.57
CA LYS A 153 12.38 9.75 7.30
C LYS A 153 11.81 10.89 8.12
N MET A 154 10.77 11.55 7.63
CA MET A 154 10.10 12.62 8.35
C MET A 154 9.27 12.07 9.50
N LEU A 155 8.53 10.97 9.30
CA LEU A 155 7.76 10.32 10.37
C LEU A 155 8.66 9.76 11.48
N ASP A 156 9.83 9.20 11.13
CA ASP A 156 10.80 8.65 12.09
C ASP A 156 11.36 9.72 13.04
N ARG A 157 11.38 11.01 12.65
CA ARG A 157 11.78 12.13 13.54
C ARG A 157 10.88 12.30 14.75
N LEU A 158 9.65 11.77 14.71
CA LEU A 158 8.76 11.75 15.86
C LEU A 158 9.12 10.65 16.88
N GLY A 159 10.11 9.81 16.55
CA GLY A 159 10.62 8.72 17.39
C GLY A 159 9.64 7.58 17.67
N PRO A 160 8.73 7.17 16.75
CA PRO A 160 7.84 6.06 17.04
C PRO A 160 8.61 4.74 17.19
N LYS A 161 8.06 3.81 17.98
CA LYS A 161 8.56 2.44 18.06
C LYS A 161 8.47 1.74 16.70
N LYS A 162 7.35 1.93 16.02
CA LYS A 162 7.00 1.25 14.77
C LYS A 162 6.17 2.15 13.88
N ILE A 163 6.41 2.08 12.57
CA ILE A 163 5.62 2.73 11.53
C ILE A 163 5.00 1.62 10.67
N VAL A 164 3.68 1.55 10.65
CA VAL A 164 2.89 0.66 9.80
C VAL A 164 2.30 1.50 8.67
N VAL A 165 2.87 1.37 7.47
CA VAL A 165 2.33 1.99 6.26
C VAL A 165 1.26 1.07 5.68
N VAL A 166 0.07 1.61 5.44
CA VAL A 166 -1.07 0.83 4.94
C VAL A 166 -1.46 1.34 3.57
N SER A 167 -1.40 0.49 2.54
CA SER A 167 -1.95 0.77 1.23
C SER A 167 -3.41 0.33 1.19
N SER A 168 -4.33 1.26 0.88
CA SER A 168 -5.75 0.92 0.65
C SER A 168 -5.97 0.12 -0.65
N ALA A 169 -4.95 0.05 -1.50
CA ALA A 169 -4.88 -0.75 -2.71
C ALA A 169 -4.04 -2.03 -2.52
N PRO A 170 -4.31 -3.09 -3.31
CA PRO A 170 -3.39 -4.22 -3.45
C PRO A 170 -2.04 -3.83 -4.06
N GLN A 171 -1.10 -4.77 -4.05
CA GLN A 171 0.22 -4.59 -4.62
C GLN A 171 0.12 -4.39 -6.14
N ILE A 172 0.61 -3.26 -6.63
CA ILE A 172 0.70 -2.99 -8.07
C ILE A 172 1.88 -3.78 -8.62
N ARG A 173 1.57 -4.82 -9.41
CA ARG A 173 2.54 -5.82 -9.90
C ARG A 173 2.77 -5.74 -11.40
N TYR A 174 1.76 -5.32 -12.16
CA TYR A 174 1.80 -5.36 -13.62
C TYR A 174 1.48 -4.00 -14.24
N PRO A 175 1.93 -3.74 -15.47
CA PRO A 175 1.69 -2.45 -16.10
C PRO A 175 0.22 -2.26 -16.51
N ASP A 176 -0.24 -1.03 -16.52
CA ASP A 176 -1.54 -0.69 -17.11
C ASP A 176 -1.38 -0.33 -18.59
N CYS A 177 -2.30 -0.84 -19.41
CA CYS A 177 -2.36 -0.56 -20.85
C CYS A 177 -3.71 0.02 -21.29
N TYR A 178 -4.53 0.49 -20.35
CA TYR A 178 -5.89 0.97 -20.59
C TYR A 178 -6.10 2.44 -20.19
N GLY A 179 -5.03 3.16 -19.88
CA GLY A 179 -5.05 4.63 -19.77
C GLY A 179 -4.34 5.21 -18.54
N ILE A 180 -3.85 4.38 -17.63
CA ILE A 180 -3.08 4.80 -16.45
C ILE A 180 -1.58 4.70 -16.77
N ASP A 181 -0.80 5.73 -16.47
CA ASP A 181 0.64 5.80 -16.76
C ASP A 181 1.46 4.93 -15.79
N MET A 182 1.40 3.61 -15.98
CA MET A 182 2.14 2.58 -15.24
C MET A 182 2.73 1.58 -16.23
N ALA A 183 3.74 1.98 -17.00
CA ALA A 183 4.20 1.16 -18.14
C ALA A 183 5.40 0.24 -17.83
N ARG A 184 6.19 0.53 -16.80
CA ARG A 184 7.51 -0.08 -16.58
C ARG A 184 7.55 -0.92 -15.30
N LEU A 185 7.79 -2.21 -15.45
CA LEU A 185 7.80 -3.18 -14.34
C LEU A 185 8.86 -2.82 -13.29
N GLU A 186 10.05 -2.44 -13.74
CA GLU A 186 11.20 -2.12 -12.87
C GLU A 186 10.98 -0.88 -12.00
N GLU A 187 9.94 -0.10 -12.25
CA GLU A 187 9.58 1.05 -11.43
C GLU A 187 8.72 0.63 -10.22
N PHE A 188 8.02 -0.50 -10.28
CA PHE A 188 7.12 -0.95 -9.22
C PHE A 188 7.88 -1.53 -8.02
N ILE A 189 7.51 -1.10 -6.82
CA ILE A 189 8.16 -1.57 -5.60
C ILE A 189 7.92 -3.06 -5.36
N ALA A 190 6.75 -3.59 -5.75
CA ALA A 190 6.43 -5.00 -5.64
C ALA A 190 7.29 -5.86 -6.59
N PHE A 191 7.55 -5.38 -7.80
CA PHE A 191 8.48 -6.01 -8.73
C PHE A 191 9.91 -6.03 -8.16
N LYS A 192 10.41 -4.88 -7.67
CA LYS A 192 11.74 -4.80 -7.03
C LYS A 192 11.87 -5.75 -5.84
N ALA A 193 10.82 -5.86 -5.02
CA ALA A 193 10.77 -6.78 -3.89
C ALA A 193 10.84 -8.25 -4.34
N ALA A 194 10.03 -8.65 -5.33
CA ALA A 194 10.08 -10.01 -5.88
C ALA A 194 11.45 -10.34 -6.49
N MET A 195 12.05 -9.40 -7.24
CA MET A 195 13.40 -9.54 -7.77
C MET A 195 14.44 -9.74 -6.67
N ALA A 196 14.34 -8.98 -5.58
CA ALA A 196 15.25 -9.13 -4.44
C ALA A 196 15.08 -10.50 -3.75
N LEU A 197 13.85 -10.98 -3.58
CA LEU A 197 13.58 -12.31 -3.01
C LEU A 197 14.17 -13.43 -3.87
N HIS A 198 14.03 -13.36 -5.19
CA HIS A 198 14.65 -14.32 -6.10
C HIS A 198 16.18 -14.31 -6.03
N ARG A 199 16.81 -13.14 -5.82
CA ARG A 199 18.27 -13.06 -5.62
C ARG A 199 18.68 -13.71 -4.30
N GLU A 200 17.91 -13.50 -3.23
CA GLU A 200 18.15 -14.11 -1.92
C GLU A 200 17.97 -15.62 -1.92
N GLN A 201 17.10 -16.14 -2.79
CA GLN A 201 16.88 -17.57 -2.98
C GLN A 201 17.72 -18.19 -4.10
N GLU A 202 18.64 -17.41 -4.70
CA GLU A 202 19.49 -17.84 -5.83
C GLU A 202 18.73 -18.36 -7.07
N THR A 203 17.43 -18.04 -7.19
CA THR A 203 16.57 -18.47 -8.32
C THR A 203 16.44 -17.42 -9.42
N TYR A 204 17.02 -16.24 -9.23
CA TYR A 204 16.85 -15.08 -10.11
C TYR A 204 17.16 -15.39 -11.57
N ASN A 205 18.33 -15.95 -11.88
CA ASN A 205 18.73 -16.17 -13.28
C ASN A 205 17.80 -17.18 -13.97
N ASP A 206 17.49 -18.29 -13.32
CA ASP A 206 16.68 -19.36 -13.90
C ASP A 206 15.24 -18.89 -14.17
N VAL A 207 14.60 -18.24 -13.19
CA VAL A 207 13.23 -17.76 -13.32
C VAL A 207 13.14 -16.69 -14.40
N ILE A 208 14.03 -15.70 -14.36
CA ILE A 208 13.97 -14.55 -15.29
C ILE A 208 14.29 -14.99 -16.73
N ASN A 209 15.27 -15.87 -16.92
CA ASN A 209 15.57 -16.43 -18.25
C ASN A 209 14.41 -17.28 -18.77
N ASN A 210 13.82 -18.13 -17.94
CA ASN A 210 12.69 -18.97 -18.34
C ASN A 210 11.47 -18.14 -18.76
N ILE A 211 11.11 -17.11 -17.99
CA ILE A 211 10.01 -16.19 -18.33
C ILE A 211 10.32 -15.46 -19.63
N TYR A 212 11.56 -15.00 -19.82
CA TYR A 212 11.95 -14.30 -21.04
C TYR A 212 11.79 -15.20 -22.28
N GLN A 213 12.27 -16.45 -22.22
CA GLN A 213 12.13 -17.40 -23.32
C GLN A 213 10.66 -17.69 -23.64
N LYS A 214 9.80 -17.84 -22.62
CA LYS A 214 8.35 -18.01 -22.81
C LYS A 214 7.71 -16.79 -23.47
N CYS A 215 8.06 -15.58 -23.03
CA CYS A 215 7.60 -14.35 -23.65
C CYS A 215 8.00 -14.29 -25.13
N VAL A 216 9.28 -14.54 -25.46
CA VAL A 216 9.77 -14.56 -26.86
C VAL A 216 9.01 -15.58 -27.70
N ALA A 217 8.87 -16.82 -27.20
CA ALA A 217 8.16 -17.87 -27.90
C ALA A 217 6.67 -17.52 -28.18
N SER A 218 6.00 -16.82 -27.25
CA SER A 218 4.63 -16.35 -27.44
C SER A 218 4.51 -15.30 -28.56
N PHE A 219 5.55 -14.48 -28.76
CA PHE A 219 5.61 -13.50 -29.86
C PHE A 219 5.95 -14.15 -31.20
N ASP A 220 6.91 -15.08 -31.23
CA ASP A 220 7.34 -15.77 -32.45
C ASP A 220 6.24 -16.66 -33.03
N SER A 221 5.49 -17.34 -32.17
CA SER A 221 4.35 -18.18 -32.56
C SER A 221 3.10 -17.40 -32.96
N GLN A 222 3.11 -16.06 -32.82
CA GLN A 222 1.97 -15.17 -33.04
C GLN A 222 0.70 -15.64 -32.32
N GLU A 223 0.86 -16.13 -31.09
CA GLU A 223 -0.24 -16.67 -30.32
C GLU A 223 -1.36 -15.63 -30.18
N GLU A 224 -2.60 -16.01 -30.52
CA GLU A 224 -3.73 -15.08 -30.53
C GLU A 224 -4.06 -14.60 -29.10
N THR A 225 -3.90 -15.48 -28.11
CA THR A 225 -4.21 -15.26 -26.69
C THR A 225 -3.08 -15.76 -25.77
N PRO A 226 -1.90 -15.11 -25.78
CA PRO A 226 -0.78 -15.58 -24.98
C PRO A 226 -1.08 -15.39 -23.49
N PRO A 227 -0.66 -16.33 -22.62
CA PRO A 227 -0.81 -16.15 -21.18
C PRO A 227 0.15 -15.08 -20.64
N ASN A 228 -0.16 -14.51 -19.48
CA ASN A 228 0.75 -13.63 -18.75
C ASN A 228 1.85 -14.45 -18.05
N HIS A 229 3.00 -14.59 -18.69
CA HIS A 229 4.15 -15.33 -18.13
C HIS A 229 4.79 -14.61 -16.94
N VAL A 230 4.58 -13.30 -16.81
CA VAL A 230 5.13 -12.47 -15.72
C VAL A 230 4.53 -12.84 -14.37
N LYS A 231 3.38 -13.53 -14.32
CA LYS A 231 2.82 -14.07 -13.07
C LYS A 231 3.79 -15.03 -12.36
N GLU A 232 4.66 -15.71 -13.11
CA GLU A 232 5.64 -16.66 -12.57
C GLU A 232 6.66 -15.99 -11.62
N ILE A 233 6.89 -14.67 -11.74
CA ILE A 233 7.74 -13.90 -10.82
C ILE A 233 7.18 -13.92 -9.40
N TYR A 234 5.86 -13.87 -9.28
CA TYR A 234 5.20 -13.70 -7.98
C TYR A 234 4.70 -15.04 -7.42
N ALA A 235 4.50 -16.05 -8.25
CA ALA A 235 3.94 -17.34 -7.87
C ALA A 235 4.63 -18.04 -6.66
N PRO A 236 5.96 -17.96 -6.46
CA PRO A 236 6.61 -18.58 -5.30
C PRO A 236 6.38 -17.85 -3.97
N PHE A 237 5.82 -16.63 -3.99
CA PHE A 237 5.75 -15.77 -2.81
C PHE A 237 4.31 -15.44 -2.44
N THR A 238 4.02 -15.44 -1.14
CA THR A 238 2.77 -14.88 -0.65
C THR A 238 2.83 -13.35 -0.64
N ASP A 239 1.66 -12.71 -0.65
CA ASP A 239 1.53 -11.26 -0.56
C ASP A 239 2.25 -10.70 0.69
N ASP A 240 2.18 -11.41 1.82
CA ASP A 240 2.84 -11.02 3.07
C ASP A 240 4.37 -11.05 2.96
N VAL A 241 4.92 -12.05 2.26
CA VAL A 241 6.38 -12.15 2.04
C VAL A 241 6.86 -10.97 1.20
N ILE A 242 6.13 -10.63 0.13
CA ILE A 242 6.47 -9.47 -0.71
C ILE A 242 6.30 -8.17 0.09
N SER A 243 5.22 -8.03 0.86
CA SER A 243 4.97 -6.83 1.69
C SER A 243 6.07 -6.61 2.73
N LYS A 244 6.51 -7.68 3.39
CA LYS A 244 7.66 -7.64 4.31
C LYS A 244 8.93 -7.20 3.59
N LYS A 245 9.18 -7.71 2.38
CA LYS A 245 10.35 -7.29 1.59
C LYS A 245 10.27 -5.83 1.17
N ILE A 246 9.08 -5.35 0.80
CA ILE A 246 8.83 -3.93 0.51
C ILE A 246 9.18 -3.08 1.73
N GLY A 247 8.74 -3.46 2.93
CA GLY A 247 9.10 -2.77 4.18
C GLY A 247 10.62 -2.66 4.40
N GLN A 248 11.36 -3.73 4.13
CA GLN A 248 12.83 -3.72 4.18
C GLN A 248 13.45 -2.76 3.16
N ILE A 249 12.94 -2.73 1.91
CA ILE A 249 13.45 -1.84 0.86
C ILE A 249 13.14 -0.38 1.20
N LEU A 250 11.93 -0.09 1.71
CA LEU A 250 11.52 1.26 2.07
C LEU A 250 12.24 1.80 3.31
N LYS A 251 12.70 0.92 4.21
CA LYS A 251 13.52 1.31 5.37
C LYS A 251 14.93 1.70 4.93
N SER A 252 15.10 2.98 4.57
CA SER A 252 16.40 3.57 4.27
C SER A 252 17.32 3.64 5.48
N GLU A 253 18.64 3.71 5.24
CA GLU A 253 19.62 4.00 6.29
C GLU A 253 19.25 5.25 7.10
N GLY A 254 19.38 5.14 8.43
CA GLY A 254 19.05 6.19 9.39
C GLY A 254 17.63 6.15 9.96
N ILE A 255 16.73 5.31 9.44
CA ILE A 255 15.41 5.09 10.07
C ILE A 255 15.57 4.13 11.25
N ILE A 256 15.24 4.60 12.44
CA ILE A 256 15.36 3.82 13.68
C ILE A 256 14.14 2.90 13.85
N ALA A 257 12.93 3.44 13.65
CA ALA A 257 11.67 2.73 13.84
C ALA A 257 11.61 1.42 13.03
N GLU A 258 10.88 0.43 13.57
CA GLU A 258 10.45 -0.71 12.75
C GLU A 258 9.52 -0.21 11.64
N VAL A 259 9.71 -0.69 10.40
CA VAL A 259 8.85 -0.33 9.27
C VAL A 259 8.17 -1.58 8.77
N GLU A 260 6.84 -1.58 8.82
CA GLU A 260 6.00 -2.61 8.24
C GLU A 260 5.08 -1.99 7.19
N VAL A 261 4.80 -2.75 6.13
CA VAL A 261 3.94 -2.30 5.03
C VAL A 261 2.85 -3.33 4.85
N LEU A 262 1.60 -2.87 4.84
CA LEU A 262 0.42 -3.67 4.62
C LEU A 262 -0.25 -3.24 3.31
N PHE A 263 -0.74 -4.22 2.55
CA PHE A 263 -1.52 -3.97 1.34
C PHE A 263 -2.93 -4.52 1.50
N GLN A 264 -3.89 -3.86 0.88
CA GLN A 264 -5.24 -4.38 0.78
C GLN A 264 -5.24 -5.67 -0.05
N LYS A 265 -6.10 -6.63 0.31
CA LYS A 265 -6.26 -7.86 -0.47
C LYS A 265 -7.10 -7.62 -1.71
N ILE A 266 -6.86 -8.37 -2.79
CA ILE A 266 -7.67 -8.26 -4.02
C ILE A 266 -9.13 -8.64 -3.74
N GLU A 267 -9.36 -9.66 -2.91
CA GLU A 267 -10.70 -10.09 -2.53
C GLU A 267 -11.45 -8.99 -1.77
N ASP A 268 -10.75 -8.26 -0.92
CA ASP A 268 -11.33 -7.15 -0.15
C ASP A 268 -11.54 -5.90 -1.02
N LEU A 269 -10.70 -5.67 -2.03
CA LEU A 269 -10.96 -4.68 -3.07
C LEU A 269 -12.28 -4.99 -3.80
N HIS A 270 -12.52 -6.25 -4.19
CA HIS A 270 -13.77 -6.65 -4.84
C HIS A 270 -14.98 -6.57 -3.91
N LYS A 271 -14.82 -6.85 -2.62
CA LYS A 271 -15.87 -6.62 -1.62
C LYS A 271 -16.19 -5.13 -1.48
N ALA A 272 -15.19 -4.26 -1.57
CA ALA A 272 -15.38 -2.81 -1.48
C ALA A 272 -16.08 -2.26 -2.72
N CYS A 273 -15.65 -2.69 -3.92
CA CYS A 273 -16.08 -2.17 -5.22
C CYS A 273 -16.78 -3.24 -6.08
N PRO A 274 -17.94 -3.78 -5.67
CA PRO A 274 -18.54 -4.97 -6.29
C PRO A 274 -19.03 -4.76 -7.74
N LYS A 275 -19.23 -3.50 -8.16
CA LYS A 275 -19.65 -3.15 -9.52
C LYS A 275 -18.48 -2.85 -10.46
N ASN A 276 -17.25 -2.78 -9.95
CA ASN A 276 -16.06 -2.34 -10.67
C ASN A 276 -14.90 -3.30 -10.38
N LEU A 277 -14.85 -4.42 -11.12
CA LEU A 277 -13.98 -5.57 -10.84
C LEU A 277 -12.65 -5.58 -11.61
N GLY A 278 -12.27 -4.44 -12.23
CA GLY A 278 -11.01 -4.35 -12.96
C GLY A 278 -9.81 -4.38 -12.01
N ASP A 279 -9.01 -5.44 -12.08
CA ASP A 279 -7.89 -5.67 -11.16
C ASP A 279 -6.57 -6.10 -11.83
N TRP A 280 -6.49 -6.06 -13.17
CA TRP A 280 -5.42 -6.69 -13.96
C TRP A 280 -4.01 -6.26 -13.59
N TYR A 281 -3.79 -5.01 -13.17
CA TYR A 281 -2.46 -4.54 -12.73
C TYR A 281 -2.09 -5.00 -11.31
N PHE A 282 -3.01 -5.63 -10.58
CA PHE A 282 -2.78 -6.35 -9.32
C PHE A 282 -2.71 -7.86 -9.53
N SER A 283 -3.72 -8.43 -10.22
CA SER A 283 -3.91 -9.88 -10.41
C SER A 283 -3.05 -10.46 -11.53
N GLY A 284 -2.75 -9.65 -12.56
CA GLY A 284 -2.13 -10.08 -13.80
C GLY A 284 -3.12 -10.65 -14.81
N ASP A 285 -4.42 -10.62 -14.51
CA ASP A 285 -5.49 -11.17 -15.32
C ASP A 285 -6.12 -10.09 -16.19
N TYR A 286 -5.49 -9.81 -17.32
CA TYR A 286 -5.95 -8.79 -18.26
C TYR A 286 -7.26 -9.19 -18.94
N PRO A 287 -8.20 -8.25 -19.14
CA PRO A 287 -9.48 -8.54 -19.79
C PRO A 287 -9.35 -8.76 -21.31
N THR A 288 -8.18 -8.49 -21.91
CA THR A 288 -7.94 -8.67 -23.34
C THR A 288 -6.62 -9.39 -23.60
N PRO A 289 -6.54 -10.18 -24.68
CA PRO A 289 -5.27 -10.75 -25.16
C PRO A 289 -4.19 -9.71 -25.43
N GLY A 290 -4.58 -8.50 -25.84
CA GLY A 290 -3.67 -7.37 -26.02
C GLY A 290 -2.97 -7.00 -24.71
N GLY A 291 -3.69 -7.00 -23.59
CA GLY A 291 -3.10 -6.74 -22.27
C GLY A 291 -2.03 -7.76 -21.87
N HIS A 292 -2.27 -9.05 -22.12
CA HIS A 292 -1.27 -10.10 -21.90
C HIS A 292 -0.02 -9.91 -22.77
N ARG A 293 -0.20 -9.52 -24.05
CA ARG A 293 0.93 -9.16 -24.92
C ARG A 293 1.73 -7.97 -24.37
N VAL A 294 1.05 -6.94 -23.86
CA VAL A 294 1.73 -5.76 -23.31
C VAL A 294 2.56 -6.11 -22.09
N VAL A 295 2.06 -6.89 -21.15
CA VAL A 295 2.84 -7.27 -19.95
C VAL A 295 4.03 -8.17 -20.31
N ASN A 296 3.86 -9.13 -21.24
CA ASN A 296 4.97 -9.95 -21.73
C ASN A 296 6.04 -9.10 -22.43
N ARG A 297 5.63 -8.13 -23.26
CA ARG A 297 6.54 -7.17 -23.91
C ARG A 297 7.22 -6.25 -22.90
N ALA A 298 6.52 -5.79 -21.87
CA ALA A 298 7.11 -4.98 -20.81
C ALA A 298 8.23 -5.74 -20.08
N PHE A 299 8.03 -7.05 -19.85
CA PHE A 299 9.07 -7.90 -19.29
C PHE A 299 10.25 -8.10 -20.23
N MET A 300 10.00 -8.30 -21.54
CA MET A 300 11.09 -8.36 -22.53
C MET A 300 11.90 -7.06 -22.57
N ASN A 301 11.23 -5.90 -22.56
CA ASN A 301 11.90 -4.60 -22.51
C ASN A 301 12.77 -4.47 -21.26
N PHE A 302 12.26 -4.89 -20.09
CA PHE A 302 13.05 -4.93 -18.86
C PHE A 302 14.29 -5.82 -18.99
N TYR A 303 14.12 -7.05 -19.49
CA TYR A 303 15.21 -8.01 -19.66
C TYR A 303 16.30 -7.50 -20.62
N GLU A 304 15.89 -6.87 -21.72
CA GLU A 304 16.77 -6.32 -22.74
C GLU A 304 17.34 -4.93 -22.40
N GLY A 305 16.98 -4.36 -21.25
CA GLY A 305 17.44 -3.02 -20.82
C GLY A 305 16.86 -1.87 -21.64
N LYS A 306 15.72 -2.07 -22.31
CA LYS A 306 15.05 -1.05 -23.14
C LYS A 306 14.13 -0.16 -22.30
N SER A 307 14.33 1.15 -22.37
CA SER A 307 13.51 2.15 -21.68
C SER A 307 12.31 2.62 -22.53
N VAL A 308 11.58 1.70 -23.17
CA VAL A 308 10.44 2.01 -24.05
C VAL A 308 9.12 1.47 -23.50
N ARG A 309 8.01 2.10 -23.87
CA ARG A 309 6.65 1.61 -23.55
C ARG A 309 6.39 0.28 -24.28
N ALA A 310 5.57 -0.55 -23.65
CA ALA A 310 5.22 -1.87 -24.18
C ALA A 310 3.99 -1.86 -25.12
N TYR A 311 3.37 -0.70 -25.34
CA TYR A 311 2.26 -0.47 -26.25
C TYR A 311 2.49 0.80 -27.07
#